data_AF-A0A6P0Y7A9-F1
#
_entry.id   AF-A0A6P0Y7A9-F1
#
_cell.length_a   1.000
_cell.length_b   1.000
_cell.length_c   1.000
_cell.angle_alpha   90.00
_cell.angle_beta   90.00
_cell.angle_gamma   90.00
#
_symmetry.space_group_name_H-M   'P 1'
#
loop_
_entity.id
_entity.type
_entity.pdbx_description
1 polymer ?
#
loop_
_entity_poly.entity_id
_entity_poly.type
_entity_poly.pdbx_seq_one_letter_code
_entity_poly.pdbx_strand_id
1 'polypeptide(L)'
;SGSVDRIELVYTKFISLISSKPVIQTLLPLDPQGLEVQDDEIFRLTTKGGHFEVSRDKVTAPTKSFPRDMIFEQDPTQILEALLPLFLTNQLLRAWQESSASELASRMTAMSNASDNASELVGTLTLSYNKARQAAITQEILEVVGGASALE
;
A
#
# COMPACT_ATOMS: atom_id res chain seq x y z
N SER A 1 -34.05 -0.13 8.29
CA SER A 1 -34.50 -1.45 8.76
C SER A 1 -33.66 -1.84 9.95
N GLY A 2 -34.23 -1.89 11.16
CA GLY A 2 -33.50 -2.20 12.40
C GLY A 2 -33.09 -3.67 12.51
N SER A 3 -32.49 -4.24 11.46
CA SER A 3 -32.06 -5.63 11.38
C SER A 3 -30.56 -5.81 11.62
N VAL A 4 -29.81 -4.71 11.77
CA VAL A 4 -28.35 -4.73 11.93
C VAL A 4 -27.98 -3.82 13.10
N ASP A 5 -27.45 -4.43 14.16
CA ASP A 5 -27.12 -3.73 15.41
C ASP A 5 -25.64 -3.34 15.51
N ARG A 6 -24.76 -3.98 14.73
CA ARG A 6 -23.32 -3.75 14.73
C ARG A 6 -22.77 -3.82 13.31
N ILE A 7 -21.99 -2.81 12.94
CA ILE A 7 -21.26 -2.77 11.66
C ILE A 7 -19.78 -2.66 11.95
N GLU A 8 -19.02 -3.65 11.47
CA GLU A 8 -17.57 -3.65 11.52
C GLU A 8 -17.01 -3.56 10.11
N LEU A 9 -15.99 -2.72 9.95
CA LEU A 9 -15.22 -2.58 8.73
C LEU A 9 -13.86 -3.23 8.94
N VAL A 10 -13.58 -4.23 8.14
CA VAL A 10 -12.24 -4.82 8.04
C VAL A 10 -11.55 -4.20 6.86
N TYR A 11 -10.42 -3.53 7.10
CA TYR A 11 -9.65 -2.90 6.03
C TYR A 11 -8.15 -2.96 6.32
N THR A 12 -7.33 -2.79 5.29
CA THR A 12 -5.87 -2.76 5.45
C THR A 12 -5.41 -1.35 5.81
N LYS A 13 -4.97 -1.17 7.06
CA LYS A 13 -4.34 0.07 7.49
C LYS A 13 -2.96 0.16 6.88
N PHE A 14 -2.72 1.26 6.16
CA PHE A 14 -1.43 1.55 5.56
C PHE A 14 -0.43 1.92 6.66
N ILE A 15 0.67 1.16 6.76
CA ILE A 15 1.71 1.41 7.76
C ILE A 15 2.99 1.90 7.05
N SER A 16 3.49 1.13 6.10
CA SER A 16 4.64 1.47 5.29
C SER A 16 4.53 0.80 3.92
N LEU A 17 5.48 1.08 3.04
CA LEU A 17 5.50 0.43 1.71
C LEU A 17 5.66 -1.09 1.79
N ILE A 18 6.28 -1.59 2.86
CA ILE A 18 6.63 -3.00 3.04
C ILE A 18 5.64 -3.70 3.99
N SER A 19 4.98 -2.95 4.87
CA SER A 19 4.08 -3.48 5.89
C SER A 19 2.73 -2.78 5.84
N SER A 20 1.67 -3.58 5.71
CA SER A 20 0.30 -3.18 5.99
C SER A 20 -0.29 -4.16 7.01
N LYS A 21 -1.24 -3.71 7.84
CA LYS A 21 -1.90 -4.57 8.82
C LYS A 21 -3.42 -4.52 8.61
N PRO A 22 -4.11 -5.66 8.57
CA PRO A 22 -5.57 -5.67 8.60
C PRO A 22 -6.04 -5.22 9.98
N VAL A 23 -6.95 -4.26 10.02
CA VAL A 23 -7.54 -3.72 11.24
C VAL A 23 -9.05 -3.87 11.14
N ILE A 24 -9.67 -4.21 12.27
CA ILE A 24 -11.13 -4.26 12.42
C ILE A 24 -11.54 -2.98 13.14
N GLN A 25 -12.34 -2.15 12.47
CA GLN A 25 -12.88 -0.92 13.01
C GLN A 25 -14.40 -1.06 13.15
N THR A 26 -14.94 -0.79 14.34
CA THR A 26 -16.39 -0.73 14.54
C THR A 26 -16.91 0.63 14.04
N LEU A 27 -17.83 0.62 13.07
CA LEU A 27 -18.47 1.84 12.53
C LEU A 27 -19.77 2.18 13.26
N LEU A 28 -20.53 1.16 13.66
CA LEU A 28 -21.76 1.29 14.44
C LEU A 28 -21.82 0.16 15.49
N PRO A 29 -22.31 0.43 16.72
CA PRO A 29 -22.84 1.71 17.22
C PRO A 29 -21.72 2.73 17.51
N LEU A 30 -22.06 4.02 17.42
CA LEU A 30 -21.14 5.12 17.74
C LEU A 30 -21.10 5.31 19.27
N ASP A 31 -19.96 5.05 19.90
CA ASP A 31 -19.75 5.39 21.30
C ASP A 31 -19.44 6.89 21.41
N PRO A 32 -20.21 7.69 22.18
CA PRO A 32 -19.91 9.12 22.40
C PRO A 32 -18.52 9.38 23.01
N GLN A 33 -17.89 8.39 23.66
CA GLN A 33 -16.51 8.48 24.13
C GLN A 33 -15.48 8.08 23.05
N GLY A 34 -15.92 7.42 21.98
CA GLY A 34 -15.09 6.91 20.87
C GLY A 34 -15.14 7.74 19.58
N LEU A 35 -15.77 8.92 19.60
CA LEU A 35 -15.75 9.88 18.48
C LEU A 35 -14.40 10.58 18.31
N GLU A 36 -13.53 10.51 19.33
CA GLU A 36 -12.13 10.88 19.18
C GLU A 36 -11.45 9.89 18.24
N VAL A 37 -11.15 10.35 17.02
CA VAL A 37 -10.19 9.66 16.15
C VAL A 37 -8.82 9.81 16.82
N GLN A 38 -8.53 8.93 17.79
CA GLN A 38 -7.30 9.01 18.59
C GLN A 38 -6.03 8.90 17.72
N ASP A 39 -6.15 8.45 16.47
CA ASP A 39 -5.05 8.28 15.52
C ASP A 39 -5.38 8.83 14.13
N ASP A 40 -5.71 10.12 14.03
CA ASP A 40 -5.76 10.79 12.73
C ASP A 40 -4.33 11.06 12.23
N GLU A 41 -3.78 10.04 11.57
CA GLU A 41 -2.46 10.04 10.97
C GLU A 41 -2.56 10.40 9.49
N ILE A 42 -1.85 11.45 9.05
CA ILE A 42 -1.66 11.72 7.63
C ILE A 42 -0.34 11.09 7.19
N PHE A 43 -0.42 10.23 6.19
CA PHE A 43 0.75 9.60 5.57
C PHE A 43 1.25 10.47 4.41
N ARG A 44 2.55 10.72 4.37
CA ARG A 44 3.21 11.40 3.24
C ARG A 44 4.32 10.52 2.70
N LEU A 45 4.29 10.27 1.39
CA LEU A 45 5.40 9.66 0.68
C LEU A 45 6.50 10.71 0.52
N THR A 46 7.65 10.44 1.10
CA THR A 46 8.84 11.30 1.04
C THR A 46 10.03 10.50 0.54
N THR A 47 11.03 11.16 -0.04
CA THR A 47 12.26 10.49 -0.47
C THR A 47 13.37 10.85 0.50
N LYS A 48 13.92 9.86 1.22
CA LYS A 48 15.12 10.03 2.05
C LYS A 48 16.23 9.13 1.54
N GLY A 49 17.41 9.70 1.30
CA GLY A 49 18.59 8.95 0.86
C GLY A 49 18.43 8.22 -0.48
N GLY A 50 17.55 8.68 -1.37
CA GLY A 50 17.29 8.04 -2.67
C GLY A 50 16.26 6.91 -2.64
N HIS A 51 15.69 6.59 -1.47
CA HIS A 51 14.63 5.59 -1.32
C HIS A 51 13.31 6.24 -0.92
N PHE A 52 12.20 5.63 -1.36
CA PHE A 52 10.85 6.04 -0.96
C PHE A 52 10.60 5.62 0.49
N GLU A 53 10.23 6.57 1.34
CA GLU A 53 9.91 6.37 2.76
C GLU A 53 8.56 7.03 3.08
N VAL A 54 7.77 6.40 3.96
CA VAL A 54 6.51 6.94 4.44
C VAL A 54 6.74 7.67 5.76
N SER A 55 6.54 8.99 5.78
CA SER A 55 6.47 9.76 7.02
C SER A 55 5.02 9.83 7.49
N ARG A 56 4.80 9.73 8.80
CA ARG A 56 3.49 9.93 9.41
C ARG A 56 3.53 11.10 10.36
N ASP A 57 2.60 12.01 10.13
CA ASP A 57 2.40 13.14 11.02
C ASP A 57 1.06 12.92 11.73
N LYS A 58 1.10 12.79 13.07
CA LYS A 58 -0.12 12.74 13.88
C LYS A 58 -0.71 14.14 13.89
N VAL A 59 -1.88 14.30 13.29
CA VAL A 59 -2.56 15.60 13.26
C VAL A 59 -3.37 15.72 14.53
N THR A 60 -2.88 16.51 15.48
CA THR A 60 -3.69 16.89 16.65
C THR A 60 -4.45 18.16 16.28
N ALA A 61 -5.71 18.04 15.90
CA ALA A 61 -6.59 19.19 15.73
C ALA A 61 -7.00 19.70 17.13
N PRO A 62 -6.62 20.92 17.54
CA PRO A 62 -7.04 21.43 18.85
C PRO A 62 -8.57 21.61 18.86
N THR A 63 -9.25 20.88 19.72
CA THR A 63 -10.69 21.07 19.97
C THR A 63 -10.89 22.44 20.62
N LYS A 64 -11.37 23.41 19.85
CA LYS A 64 -11.76 24.72 20.38
C LYS A 64 -13.11 24.58 21.07
N SER A 65 -13.19 25.01 22.32
CA SER A 65 -14.47 25.11 23.01
C SER A 65 -15.38 26.09 22.28
N PHE A 66 -16.67 25.76 22.20
CA PHE A 66 -17.64 26.69 21.64
C PHE A 66 -17.69 28.00 22.46
N PRO A 67 -17.88 29.16 21.82
CA PRO A 67 -18.13 30.42 22.52
C PRO A 67 -19.37 30.29 23.43
N ARG A 68 -19.34 30.90 24.61
CA ARG A 68 -20.47 30.84 25.55
C ARG A 68 -21.74 31.48 25.00
N ASP A 69 -21.59 32.46 24.11
CA ASP A 69 -22.70 33.20 23.50
C ASP A 69 -23.14 32.58 22.16
N MET A 70 -22.75 31.32 21.89
CA MET A 70 -23.11 30.65 20.66
C MET A 70 -24.57 30.22 20.69
N ILE A 71 -25.36 30.75 19.74
CA ILE A 71 -26.76 30.40 19.56
C ILE A 71 -26.84 29.36 18.43
N PHE A 72 -27.50 28.23 18.71
CA PHE A 72 -27.78 27.21 17.72
C PHE A 72 -29.13 27.47 17.07
N GLU A 73 -29.18 27.41 15.73
CA GLU A 73 -30.40 27.62 14.95
C GLU A 73 -31.36 26.42 15.04
N GLN A 74 -30.83 25.21 15.27
CA GLN A 74 -31.57 23.95 15.29
C GLN A 74 -31.43 23.25 16.65
N ASP A 75 -32.34 22.32 16.94
CA ASP A 75 -32.23 21.51 18.15
C ASP A 75 -30.98 20.61 18.09
N PRO A 76 -30.28 20.36 19.22
CA PRO A 76 -29.06 19.53 19.23
C PRO A 76 -29.25 18.14 18.61
N THR A 77 -30.47 17.56 18.70
CA THR A 77 -30.77 16.26 18.09
C THR A 77 -30.72 16.32 16.57
N GLN A 78 -31.30 17.36 15.97
CA GLN A 78 -31.33 17.57 14.51
C GLN A 78 -29.93 17.85 13.96
N ILE A 79 -29.12 18.60 14.70
CA ILE A 79 -27.72 18.86 14.34
C ILE A 79 -26.94 17.56 14.31
N LEU A 80 -27.11 16.72 15.33
CA LEU A 80 -26.42 15.44 15.41
C LEU A 80 -26.89 14.49 14.30
N GLU A 81 -28.19 14.43 14.03
CA GLU A 81 -28.76 13.61 12.95
C GLU A 81 -28.19 13.96 11.57
N ALA A 82 -27.89 15.25 11.33
CA ALA A 82 -27.21 15.69 10.10
C ALA A 82 -25.70 15.43 10.10
N LEU A 83 -25.02 15.50 11.25
CA LEU A 83 -23.58 15.31 11.36
C LEU A 83 -23.15 13.83 11.33
N LEU A 84 -23.95 12.93 11.91
CA LEU A 84 -23.62 11.51 12.00
C LEU A 84 -23.37 10.85 10.62
N PRO A 85 -24.20 11.07 9.58
CA PRO A 85 -23.94 10.55 8.24
C PRO A 85 -22.66 11.10 7.61
N LEU A 86 -22.35 12.38 7.84
CA LEU A 86 -21.13 13.01 7.33
C LEU A 86 -19.88 12.39 7.96
N PHE A 87 -19.90 12.17 9.28
CA PHE A 87 -18.83 11.51 9.99
C PHE A 87 -18.61 10.07 9.49
N LEU A 88 -19.67 9.29 9.36
CA LEU A 88 -19.58 7.90 8.88
C LEU A 88 -19.05 7.82 7.45
N THR A 89 -19.51 8.71 6.56
CA THR A 89 -19.04 8.79 5.17
C THR A 89 -17.55 9.12 5.12
N ASN A 90 -17.09 10.04 5.97
CA ASN A 90 -15.67 10.40 6.04
C ASN A 90 -14.81 9.23 6.53
N GLN A 91 -15.24 8.53 7.58
CA GLN A 91 -14.54 7.35 8.10
C GLN A 91 -14.44 6.23 7.07
N LEU A 92 -15.51 5.96 6.33
CA LEU A 92 -15.52 4.97 5.26
C LEU A 92 -14.55 5.37 4.14
N LEU A 93 -14.58 6.63 3.72
CA LEU A 93 -13.68 7.14 2.69
C LEU A 93 -12.21 7.04 3.11
N ARG A 94 -11.89 7.38 4.36
CA ARG A 94 -10.54 7.25 4.94
C ARG A 94 -10.06 5.81 4.90
N ALA A 95 -10.87 4.87 5.41
CA ALA A 95 -10.53 3.46 5.40
C ALA A 95 -10.32 2.89 3.99
N TRP A 96 -11.14 3.32 3.02
CA TRP A 96 -10.97 2.93 1.63
C TRP A 96 -9.65 3.47 1.03
N GLN A 97 -9.31 4.73 1.29
CA GLN A 97 -8.06 5.33 0.83
C GLN A 97 -6.82 4.63 1.44
N GLU A 98 -6.85 4.32 2.74
CA GLU A 98 -5.78 3.56 3.40
C GLU A 98 -5.62 2.14 2.79
N SER A 99 -6.74 1.48 2.49
CA SER A 99 -6.73 0.16 1.86
C SER A 99 -6.15 0.20 0.46
N SER A 100 -6.53 1.21 -0.34
CA SER A 100 -6.01 1.40 -1.70
C SER A 100 -4.51 1.74 -1.70
N ALA A 101 -4.07 2.60 -0.78
CA ALA A 101 -2.65 2.90 -0.59
C ALA A 101 -1.84 1.64 -0.23
N SER A 102 -2.37 0.79 0.67
CA SER A 102 -1.75 -0.48 1.07
C SER A 102 -1.61 -1.47 -0.09
N GLU A 103 -2.64 -1.56 -0.93
CA GLU A 103 -2.64 -2.40 -2.13
C GLU A 103 -1.57 -1.94 -3.13
N LEU A 104 -1.55 -0.64 -3.45
CA LEU A 104 -0.59 -0.06 -4.38
C LEU A 104 0.85 -0.22 -3.88
N ALA A 105 1.08 0.01 -2.59
CA ALA A 105 2.37 -0.22 -1.95
C ALA A 105 2.84 -1.68 -2.08
N SER A 106 1.96 -2.63 -1.73
CA SER A 106 2.27 -4.06 -1.85
C SER A 106 2.59 -4.46 -3.28
N ARG A 107 1.85 -3.90 -4.26
CA ARG A 107 2.12 -4.09 -5.70
C ARG A 107 3.47 -3.50 -6.10
N MET A 108 3.83 -2.30 -5.64
CA MET A 108 5.13 -1.70 -5.94
C MET A 108 6.29 -2.56 -5.40
N THR A 109 6.20 -3.05 -4.16
CA THR A 109 7.22 -3.94 -3.59
C THR A 109 7.31 -5.27 -4.35
N ALA A 110 6.17 -5.87 -4.71
CA ALA A 110 6.16 -7.09 -5.50
C ALA A 110 6.81 -6.89 -6.89
N MET A 111 6.55 -5.76 -7.54
CA MET A 111 7.13 -5.43 -8.85
C MET A 111 8.63 -5.09 -8.76
N SER A 112 9.06 -4.43 -7.69
CA SER A 112 10.50 -4.20 -7.41
C SER A 112 11.23 -5.54 -7.28
N ASN A 113 10.73 -6.43 -6.42
CA ASN A 113 11.31 -7.75 -6.23
C ASN A 113 11.32 -8.58 -7.53
N ALA A 114 10.24 -8.50 -8.32
CA ALA A 114 10.18 -9.19 -9.62
C ALA A 114 11.22 -8.64 -10.62
N SER A 115 11.45 -7.32 -10.61
CA SER A 115 12.46 -6.67 -11.47
C SER A 115 13.89 -7.06 -11.04
N ASP A 116 14.15 -7.11 -9.74
CA ASP A 116 15.44 -7.53 -9.20
C ASP A 116 15.73 -9.01 -9.55
N ASN A 117 14.74 -9.89 -9.35
CA ASN A 117 14.82 -11.30 -9.74
C ASN A 117 15.03 -11.48 -11.25
N ALA A 118 14.37 -10.67 -12.08
CA ALA A 118 14.55 -10.70 -13.53
C ALA A 118 15.97 -10.27 -13.93
N SER A 119 16.53 -9.25 -13.27
CA SER A 119 17.91 -8.80 -13.50
C SER A 119 18.93 -9.90 -13.18
N GLU A 120 18.73 -10.60 -12.05
CA GLU A 120 19.58 -11.73 -11.66
C GLU A 120 19.49 -12.90 -12.66
N LEU A 121 18.27 -13.19 -13.15
CA LEU A 121 18.04 -14.23 -14.15
C LEU A 121 18.66 -13.87 -15.50
N VAL A 122 18.60 -12.61 -15.93
CA VAL A 122 19.30 -12.12 -17.12
C VAL A 122 20.81 -12.31 -16.99
N GLY A 123 21.40 -11.99 -15.84
CA GLY A 123 22.82 -12.22 -15.58
C GLY A 123 23.20 -13.70 -15.74
N THR A 124 22.40 -14.58 -15.14
CA THR A 124 22.62 -16.04 -15.19
C THR A 124 22.48 -16.59 -16.62
N LEU A 125 21.42 -16.22 -17.33
CA LEU A 125 21.20 -16.66 -18.71
C LEU A 125 22.27 -16.12 -19.66
N THR A 126 22.77 -14.90 -19.45
CA THR A 126 23.86 -14.33 -20.25
C THR A 126 25.14 -15.13 -20.10
N LEU A 127 25.47 -15.57 -18.88
CA LEU A 127 26.61 -16.44 -18.63
C LEU A 127 26.44 -17.80 -19.31
N SER A 128 25.26 -18.42 -19.20
CA SER A 128 24.94 -19.68 -19.87
C SER A 128 25.02 -19.57 -21.40
N TYR A 129 24.47 -18.50 -21.96
CA TYR A 129 24.51 -18.20 -23.39
C TYR A 129 25.94 -18.09 -23.90
N ASN A 130 26.80 -17.33 -23.21
CA ASN A 130 28.19 -17.18 -23.63
C ASN A 130 28.97 -18.50 -23.59
N LYS A 131 28.73 -19.33 -22.56
CA LYS A 131 29.32 -20.68 -22.48
C LYS A 131 28.85 -21.58 -23.63
N ALA A 132 27.54 -21.63 -23.89
CA ALA A 132 26.97 -22.41 -24.99
C ALA A 132 27.48 -21.92 -26.36
N ARG A 133 27.59 -20.60 -26.55
CA ARG A 133 28.14 -20.00 -27.76
C ARG A 133 29.59 -20.42 -28.00
N GLN A 134 30.43 -20.37 -26.96
CA GLN A 134 31.83 -20.81 -27.07
C GLN A 134 31.93 -22.29 -27.39
N ALA A 135 31.13 -23.14 -26.71
CA ALA A 135 31.09 -24.58 -26.98
C ALA A 135 30.68 -24.88 -28.44
N ALA A 136 29.67 -24.18 -28.96
CA ALA A 136 29.25 -24.32 -30.36
C ALA A 136 30.36 -23.92 -31.34
N ILE A 137 31.02 -22.77 -31.13
CA ILE A 137 32.15 -22.34 -31.97
C ILE A 137 33.29 -23.37 -31.94
N THR A 138 33.63 -23.89 -30.76
CA THR A 138 34.68 -24.92 -30.65
C THR A 138 34.28 -26.21 -31.37
N GLN A 139 33.01 -26.58 -31.31
CA GLN A 139 32.51 -27.77 -32.00
C GLN A 139 32.54 -27.60 -33.52
N GLU A 140 32.09 -26.46 -34.04
CA GLU A 140 32.20 -26.15 -35.48
C GLU A 140 33.65 -26.20 -35.96
N ILE A 141 34.60 -25.62 -35.21
CA ILE A 141 36.02 -25.66 -35.55
C ILE A 141 36.55 -27.10 -35.56
N LEU A 142 36.18 -27.92 -34.56
CA LEU A 142 36.59 -29.33 -34.49
C LEU A 142 36.03 -30.14 -35.67
N GLU A 143 34.78 -29.89 -36.08
CA GLU A 143 34.17 -30.53 -37.24
C GLU A 143 34.87 -30.14 -38.54
N VAL A 144 35.24 -28.86 -38.72
CA VAL A 144 36.00 -28.39 -39.89
C VAL A 144 37.39 -29.02 -39.95
N VAL A 145 38.12 -29.06 -38.83
CA VAL A 145 39.46 -29.66 -38.79
C VAL A 145 39.40 -31.18 -38.99
N GLY A 146 38.46 -31.86 -38.34
CA GLY A 146 38.26 -33.31 -38.50
C GLY A 146 37.88 -33.70 -39.93
N GLY A 147 37.03 -32.90 -40.59
CA GLY A 147 36.69 -33.09 -42.01
C GLY A 147 37.87 -32.84 -42.95
N ALA A 148 38.70 -31.83 -42.68
CA ALA A 148 39.89 -31.54 -43.48
C ALA A 148 40.94 -32.67 -43.39
N SER A 149 41.18 -33.22 -42.19
CA SER A 149 42.11 -34.35 -41.99
C SER A 149 41.61 -35.67 -42.58
N ALA A 150 40.33 -35.80 -42.91
CA ALA A 150 39.79 -37.00 -43.56
C ALA A 150 39.95 -37.00 -45.11
N LEU A 151 40.37 -35.87 -45.68
CA LEU A 151 40.62 -35.69 -47.12
C LEU A 151 42.10 -35.89 -47.50
N GLU A 152 43.01 -35.92 -46.53
CA GLU A 152 44.41 -36.41 -46.66
C GLU A 152 44.45 -37.94 -46.60
#